data_AF-A0A842WGK5-F1
#
_entry.id   AF-A0A842WGK5-F1
#
_cell.length_a   1.000
_cell.length_b   1.000
_cell.length_c   1.000
_cell.angle_alpha   90.00
_cell.angle_beta   90.00
_cell.angle_gamma   90.00
#
_symmetry.space_group_name_H-M   'P 1'
#
loop_
_entity.id
_entity.type
_entity.pdbx_description
1 polymer ?
#
loop_
_entity_poly.entity_id
_entity_poly.type
_entity_poly.pdbx_seq_one_letter_code
_entity_poly.pdbx_strand_id
1 'polypeptide(L)'
;MREFKCTCGADKPSRIDSNRQVFVKRELRDYFVDLLLKTGYREVRDPAFSQGRGIAYLVKNTTGESNRHFILWHLIFEEIKRYTDEVKYHLTRGPDVEFTSLDGRRIAVEVEATKKNYGQMERKLKILKKYDGWFIVVAKSQDLKHYQGYGPTFTRTKIQNLIAEYFKPEPQPEPKTKPQPLPKPKTEPYTNSSYLYQQPIIPIDKSKTKRKRYTL
;
A
#
# COMPACT_ATOMS: atom_id res chain seq x y z
N MET A 1 -6.74 -9.62 -12.27
CA MET A 1 -8.02 -9.07 -11.78
C MET A 1 -9.01 -10.23 -11.67
N ARG A 2 -9.36 -10.69 -10.47
CA ARG A 2 -10.51 -11.60 -10.33
C ARG A 2 -11.78 -10.76 -10.45
N GLU A 3 -12.61 -11.07 -11.42
CA GLU A 3 -13.95 -10.49 -11.51
C GLU A 3 -14.70 -10.78 -10.21
N PHE A 4 -15.24 -9.74 -9.57
CA PHE A 4 -16.22 -9.91 -8.52
C PHE A 4 -17.49 -10.46 -9.20
N LYS A 5 -17.58 -11.79 -9.33
CA LYS A 5 -18.84 -12.43 -9.73
C LYS A 5 -19.89 -12.01 -8.72
N CYS A 6 -20.87 -11.24 -9.19
CA CYS A 6 -22.07 -10.95 -8.42
C CYS A 6 -22.81 -12.28 -8.25
N THR A 7 -22.58 -12.96 -7.13
CA THR A 7 -23.31 -14.18 -6.78
C THR A 7 -24.68 -13.77 -6.25
N CYS A 8 -25.57 -13.37 -7.15
CA CYS A 8 -27.01 -13.30 -6.89
C CYS A 8 -27.51 -14.73 -6.65
N GLY A 9 -27.27 -15.25 -5.44
CA GLY A 9 -27.60 -16.62 -5.04
C GLY A 9 -26.61 -17.28 -4.08
N ALA A 10 -25.55 -16.62 -3.61
CA ALA A 10 -24.74 -17.19 -2.54
C ALA A 10 -25.57 -17.27 -1.26
N ASP A 11 -25.68 -18.48 -0.69
CA ASP A 11 -26.36 -18.70 0.58
C ASP A 11 -25.72 -17.83 1.66
N LYS A 12 -26.52 -16.91 2.22
CA LYS A 12 -26.09 -16.09 3.36
C LYS A 12 -25.69 -17.02 4.51
N PRO A 13 -24.64 -16.70 5.28
CA PRO A 13 -24.08 -17.59 6.29
C PRO A 13 -25.14 -18.00 7.32
N SER A 14 -25.08 -19.25 7.79
CA SER A 14 -25.97 -19.78 8.83
C SER A 14 -25.47 -19.48 10.25
N ARG A 15 -24.21 -19.07 10.40
CA ARG A 15 -23.56 -18.69 11.67
C ARG A 15 -22.70 -17.45 11.45
N ILE A 16 -22.64 -16.59 12.46
CA ILE A 16 -21.76 -15.41 12.47
C ILE A 16 -20.74 -15.55 13.60
N ASP A 17 -19.52 -15.10 13.36
CA ASP A 17 -18.51 -14.97 14.41
C ASP A 17 -18.83 -13.73 15.26
N SER A 18 -19.28 -13.94 16.49
CA SER A 18 -19.64 -12.86 17.41
C SER A 18 -18.46 -11.99 17.84
N ASN A 19 -17.22 -12.44 17.64
CA ASN A 19 -16.02 -11.66 17.96
C ASN A 19 -15.67 -10.64 16.87
N ARG A 20 -16.25 -10.79 15.68
CA ARG A 20 -16.00 -9.88 14.56
C ARG A 20 -16.66 -8.53 14.82
N GLN A 21 -15.89 -7.44 14.70
CA GLN A 21 -16.34 -6.09 15.03
C GLN A 21 -16.92 -5.32 13.84
N VAL A 22 -16.69 -5.78 12.60
CA VAL A 22 -17.15 -5.13 11.37
C VAL A 22 -17.76 -6.16 10.43
N PHE A 23 -19.02 -5.97 10.04
CA PHE A 23 -19.72 -6.80 9.05
C PHE A 23 -20.22 -5.98 7.87
N VAL A 24 -20.19 -6.58 6.67
CA VAL A 24 -20.85 -6.01 5.49
C VAL A 24 -22.35 -6.32 5.57
N LYS A 25 -23.20 -5.30 5.72
CA LYS A 25 -24.64 -5.48 6.00
C LYS A 25 -25.35 -6.35 4.94
N ARG A 26 -25.02 -6.16 3.65
CA ARG A 26 -25.65 -6.90 2.54
C ARG A 26 -25.32 -8.40 2.52
N GLU A 27 -24.28 -8.82 3.23
CA GLU A 27 -23.85 -10.24 3.33
C GLU A 27 -24.55 -10.96 4.48
N LEU A 28 -25.35 -10.25 5.28
CA LEU A 28 -26.04 -10.80 6.44
C LEU A 28 -27.51 -11.10 6.15
N ARG A 29 -28.07 -12.08 6.87
CA ARG A 29 -29.52 -12.30 6.95
C ARG A 29 -30.14 -11.24 7.86
N ASP A 30 -31.38 -10.86 7.60
CA ASP A 30 -32.05 -9.77 8.32
C ASP A 30 -32.13 -10.06 9.83
N TYR A 31 -32.38 -11.32 10.21
CA TYR A 31 -32.29 -11.79 11.59
C TYR A 31 -30.96 -11.45 12.27
N PHE A 32 -29.82 -11.64 11.59
CA PHE A 32 -28.50 -11.31 12.13
C PHE A 32 -28.27 -9.81 12.19
N VAL A 33 -28.78 -9.05 11.22
CA VAL A 33 -28.72 -7.58 11.24
C VAL A 33 -29.43 -7.06 12.50
N ASP A 34 -30.66 -7.52 12.76
CA ASP A 34 -31.44 -7.11 13.92
C ASP A 34 -30.76 -7.50 15.23
N LEU A 35 -30.22 -8.71 15.31
CA LEU A 35 -29.48 -9.19 16.48
C LEU A 35 -28.24 -8.33 16.76
N LEU A 36 -27.44 -8.04 15.73
CA LEU A 36 -26.24 -7.21 15.87
C LEU A 36 -26.60 -5.78 16.30
N LEU A 37 -27.62 -5.17 15.70
CA LEU A 37 -28.09 -3.84 16.12
C LEU A 37 -28.52 -3.82 17.60
N LYS A 38 -29.26 -4.85 18.06
CA LYS A 38 -29.67 -4.99 19.46
C LYS A 38 -28.48 -5.16 20.43
N THR A 39 -27.38 -5.76 19.96
CA THR A 39 -26.16 -5.98 20.77
C THR A 39 -25.16 -4.82 20.72
N GLY A 40 -25.58 -3.67 20.17
CA GLY A 40 -24.82 -2.43 20.19
C GLY A 40 -23.99 -2.13 18.94
N TYR A 41 -24.17 -2.88 17.85
CA TYR A 41 -23.59 -2.50 16.55
C TYR A 41 -24.33 -1.27 16.01
N ARG A 42 -23.60 -0.45 15.24
CA ARG A 42 -24.15 0.72 14.55
C ARG A 42 -23.99 0.56 13.05
N GLU A 43 -24.99 0.99 12.30
CA GLU A 43 -24.89 1.06 10.85
C GLU A 43 -24.04 2.28 10.43
N VAL A 44 -23.03 2.03 9.61
CA VAL A 44 -22.13 3.06 9.09
C VAL A 44 -21.97 2.85 7.59
N ARG A 45 -22.13 3.91 6.79
CA ARG A 45 -21.80 3.89 5.37
C ARG A 45 -20.39 4.40 5.15
N ASP A 46 -19.54 3.58 4.54
CA ASP A 46 -18.19 3.97 4.16
C ASP A 46 -17.77 3.27 2.84
N PRO A 47 -16.85 3.83 2.05
CA PRO A 47 -16.30 3.13 0.90
C PRO A 47 -15.61 1.82 1.29
N ALA A 48 -15.66 0.80 0.44
CA ALA A 48 -14.74 -0.34 0.55
C ALA A 48 -13.39 0.06 -0.07
N PHE A 49 -12.65 -0.88 -0.67
CA PHE A 49 -11.45 -0.53 -1.45
C PHE A 49 -11.72 0.21 -2.76
N SER A 50 -12.98 0.36 -3.19
CA SER A 50 -13.34 1.08 -4.41
C SER A 50 -13.76 2.53 -4.13
N GLN A 51 -13.74 3.37 -5.17
CA GLN A 51 -14.43 4.66 -5.14
C GLN A 51 -15.95 4.45 -5.11
N GLY A 52 -16.70 5.43 -4.59
CA GLY A 52 -18.16 5.48 -4.67
C GLY A 52 -18.87 5.88 -3.38
N ARG A 53 -20.21 5.74 -3.38
CA ARG A 53 -21.11 6.13 -2.27
C ARG A 53 -20.92 5.29 -0.99
N GLY A 54 -20.09 4.25 -1.06
CA GLY A 54 -19.87 3.31 0.01
C GLY A 54 -20.98 2.30 0.21
N ILE A 55 -20.66 1.28 0.99
CA ILE A 55 -21.59 0.21 1.39
C ILE A 55 -21.90 0.36 2.87
N ALA A 56 -23.03 -0.23 3.29
CA ALA A 56 -23.40 -0.24 4.70
C ALA A 56 -22.64 -1.34 5.44
N TYR A 57 -22.01 -0.95 6.55
CA TYR A 57 -21.37 -1.84 7.51
C TYR A 57 -22.14 -1.81 8.83
N LEU A 58 -22.17 -2.94 9.52
CA LEU A 58 -22.51 -2.99 10.94
C LEU A 58 -21.21 -3.00 11.73
N VAL A 59 -21.02 -1.99 12.58
CA VAL A 59 -19.75 -1.73 13.27
C VAL A 59 -19.98 -1.66 14.77
N LYS A 60 -19.21 -2.45 15.53
CA LYS A 60 -19.09 -2.34 16.99
C LYS A 60 -17.69 -1.84 17.32
N ASN A 61 -17.50 -0.54 17.13
CA ASN A 61 -16.24 0.12 17.42
C ASN A 61 -16.16 0.43 18.91
N THR A 62 -15.29 -0.30 19.61
CA THR A 62 -15.01 -0.12 21.04
C THR A 62 -13.75 0.70 21.29
N THR A 63 -13.13 1.25 20.24
CA THR A 63 -11.93 2.07 20.33
C THR A 63 -12.28 3.55 20.47
N GLY A 64 -11.29 4.38 20.77
CA GLY A 64 -11.44 5.84 20.72
C GLY A 64 -11.40 6.43 19.29
N GLU A 65 -11.21 5.58 18.27
CA GLU A 65 -11.05 6.01 16.89
C GLU A 65 -12.38 6.26 16.19
N SER A 66 -12.35 7.03 15.11
CA SER A 66 -13.54 7.20 14.26
C SER A 66 -13.95 5.88 13.59
N ASN A 67 -15.25 5.68 13.35
CA ASN A 67 -15.74 4.50 12.61
C ASN A 67 -15.11 4.36 11.22
N ARG A 68 -14.78 5.47 10.55
CA ARG A 68 -14.10 5.42 9.24
C ARG A 68 -12.68 4.88 9.35
N HIS A 69 -11.93 5.32 10.37
CA HIS A 69 -10.61 4.75 10.67
C HIS A 69 -10.77 3.26 10.91
N PHE A 70 -11.65 2.90 11.85
CA PHE A 70 -11.86 1.53 12.30
C PHE A 70 -12.28 0.59 11.18
N ILE A 71 -13.21 1.00 10.30
CA ILE A 71 -13.61 0.21 9.12
C ILE A 71 -12.43 -0.01 8.19
N LEU A 72 -11.68 1.05 7.83
CA LEU A 72 -10.55 0.93 6.90
C LEU A 72 -9.47 -0.01 7.45
N TRP A 73 -9.15 0.15 8.72
CA TRP A 73 -8.25 -0.72 9.44
C TRP A 73 -8.65 -2.20 9.36
N HIS A 74 -9.91 -2.52 9.68
CA HIS A 74 -10.46 -3.88 9.58
C HIS A 74 -10.43 -4.40 8.14
N LEU A 75 -10.76 -3.57 7.14
CA LEU A 75 -10.69 -3.97 5.73
C LEU A 75 -9.28 -4.36 5.32
N ILE A 76 -8.26 -3.61 5.74
CA ILE A 76 -6.85 -3.90 5.45
C ILE A 76 -6.42 -5.20 6.12
N PHE A 77 -6.76 -5.37 7.40
CA PHE A 77 -6.48 -6.60 8.13
C PHE A 77 -7.07 -7.83 7.44
N GLU A 78 -8.36 -7.78 7.09
CA GLU A 78 -9.05 -8.86 6.38
C GLU A 78 -8.48 -9.12 4.98
N GLU A 79 -8.02 -8.07 4.27
CA GLU A 79 -7.36 -8.24 2.98
C GLU A 79 -6.02 -8.97 3.12
N ILE A 80 -5.18 -8.57 4.09
CA ILE A 80 -3.89 -9.24 4.36
C ILE A 80 -4.11 -10.68 4.81
N LYS A 81 -5.12 -10.92 5.64
CA LYS A 81 -5.45 -12.25 6.17
C LYS A 81 -5.79 -13.29 5.09
N ARG A 82 -6.12 -12.85 3.87
CA ARG A 82 -6.29 -13.74 2.72
C ARG A 82 -4.98 -14.35 2.21
N TYR A 83 -3.84 -13.75 2.56
CA TYR A 83 -2.52 -14.16 2.09
C TYR A 83 -1.67 -14.80 3.18
N THR A 84 -1.91 -14.46 4.45
CA THR A 84 -1.14 -14.98 5.60
C THR A 84 -1.94 -14.94 6.89
N ASP A 85 -1.69 -15.89 7.79
CA ASP A 85 -2.18 -15.85 9.18
C ASP A 85 -1.26 -15.03 10.09
N GLU A 86 -0.06 -14.68 9.63
CA GLU A 86 0.90 -13.84 10.35
C GLU A 86 0.57 -12.35 10.21
N VAL A 87 -0.63 -11.97 10.65
CA VAL A 87 -1.12 -10.60 10.65
C VAL A 87 -1.66 -10.25 12.03
N LYS A 88 -1.29 -9.07 12.53
CA LYS A 88 -1.71 -8.56 13.84
C LYS A 88 -2.16 -7.12 13.70
N TYR A 89 -3.08 -6.73 14.56
CA TYR A 89 -3.53 -5.36 14.68
C TYR A 89 -3.14 -4.82 16.06
N HIS A 90 -2.79 -3.52 16.15
CA HIS A 90 -2.47 -2.89 17.42
C HIS A 90 -3.46 -1.78 17.73
N LEU A 91 -3.93 -1.75 18.98
CA LEU A 91 -4.81 -0.68 19.49
C LEU A 91 -4.03 0.49 20.11
N THR A 92 -2.70 0.38 20.19
CA THR A 92 -1.88 1.25 21.05
C THR A 92 -0.76 1.94 20.27
N ARG A 93 0.45 2.02 20.84
CA ARG A 93 1.58 2.80 20.32
C ARG A 93 2.16 2.24 19.01
N GLY A 94 1.83 1.00 18.62
CA GLY A 94 2.32 0.34 17.42
C GLY A 94 1.74 0.89 16.11
N PRO A 95 2.10 0.29 14.96
CA PRO A 95 1.37 0.51 13.72
C PRO A 95 -0.03 -0.08 13.85
N ASP A 96 -1.00 0.42 13.09
CA ASP A 96 -2.36 -0.11 13.19
C ASP A 96 -2.44 -1.58 12.73
N VAL A 97 -1.71 -1.95 11.68
CA VAL A 97 -1.54 -3.35 11.24
C VAL A 97 -0.07 -3.68 11.06
N GLU A 98 0.34 -4.88 11.46
CA GLU A 98 1.62 -5.48 11.06
C GLU A 98 1.41 -6.86 10.46
N PHE A 99 2.25 -7.24 9.50
CA PHE A 99 2.24 -8.57 8.90
C PHE A 99 3.62 -8.99 8.40
N THR A 100 3.80 -10.29 8.16
CA THR A 100 5.00 -10.84 7.51
C THR A 100 4.72 -11.07 6.02
N SER A 101 5.54 -10.51 5.13
CA SER A 101 5.46 -10.77 3.69
C SER A 101 6.00 -12.15 3.30
N LEU A 102 5.79 -12.56 2.04
CA LEU A 102 6.19 -13.88 1.57
C LEU A 102 7.70 -14.16 1.70
N ASP A 103 8.52 -13.12 1.62
CA ASP A 103 9.99 -13.17 1.78
C ASP A 103 10.46 -13.02 3.24
N GLY A 104 9.54 -13.04 4.21
CA GLY A 104 9.86 -12.99 5.65
C GLY A 104 10.07 -11.59 6.23
N ARG A 105 9.91 -10.52 5.44
CA ARG A 105 10.02 -9.14 5.95
C ARG A 105 8.83 -8.76 6.81
N ARG A 106 9.07 -7.99 7.87
CA ARG A 106 8.02 -7.40 8.72
C ARG A 106 7.55 -6.08 8.13
N ILE A 107 6.28 -6.03 7.74
CA ILE A 107 5.66 -4.87 7.12
C ILE A 107 4.66 -4.22 8.08
N ALA A 108 4.74 -2.89 8.23
CA ALA A 108 3.80 -2.10 9.02
C ALA A 108 2.87 -1.24 8.14
N VAL A 109 1.61 -1.12 8.57
CA VAL A 109 0.61 -0.28 7.92
C VAL A 109 0.03 0.69 8.95
N GLU A 110 0.03 1.96 8.58
CA GLU A 110 -0.54 3.04 9.38
C GLU A 110 -1.75 3.64 8.65
N VAL A 111 -2.87 3.84 9.33
CA VAL A 111 -4.13 4.29 8.76
C VAL A 111 -4.47 5.70 9.26
N GLU A 112 -4.76 6.59 8.32
CA GLU A 112 -5.06 7.99 8.61
C GLU A 112 -6.43 8.37 8.02
N ALA A 113 -7.40 8.58 8.91
CA ALA A 113 -8.79 8.82 8.52
C ALA A 113 -9.41 10.11 9.09
N THR A 114 -8.72 10.77 10.00
CA THR A 114 -9.20 11.96 10.73
C THR A 114 -8.42 13.21 10.39
N LYS A 115 -8.60 14.28 11.16
CA LYS A 115 -7.85 15.53 10.98
C LYS A 115 -6.35 15.27 11.13
N LYS A 116 -5.58 16.03 10.37
CA LYS A 116 -4.11 16.01 10.35
C LYS A 116 -3.55 16.23 11.76
N ASN A 117 -2.72 15.29 12.22
CA ASN A 117 -2.02 15.39 13.51
C ASN A 117 -0.51 15.15 13.33
N TYR A 118 0.21 16.22 12.99
CA TYR A 118 1.65 16.21 12.71
C TYR A 118 2.46 15.58 13.84
N GLY A 119 2.21 16.01 15.08
CA GLY A 119 2.98 15.55 16.24
C GLY A 119 2.76 14.07 16.56
N GLN A 120 1.57 13.54 16.28
CA GLN A 120 1.30 12.10 16.42
C GLN A 120 2.00 11.30 15.31
N MET A 121 1.92 11.75 14.06
CA MET A 121 2.57 11.08 12.94
C MET A 121 4.10 11.05 13.10
N GLU A 122 4.74 12.14 13.52
CA GLU A 122 6.19 12.16 13.78
C GLU A 122 6.63 11.16 14.86
N ARG A 123 5.80 10.95 15.89
CA ARG A 123 6.06 9.93 16.92
C ARG A 123 5.91 8.54 16.34
N LYS A 124 4.83 8.28 15.59
CA LYS A 124 4.60 6.98 14.95
C LYS A 124 5.68 6.65 13.93
N LEU A 125 6.20 7.62 13.18
CA LEU A 125 7.32 7.41 12.25
C LEU A 125 8.56 6.80 12.90
N LYS A 126 8.88 7.17 14.14
CA LYS A 126 10.01 6.58 14.88
C LYS A 126 9.81 5.09 15.15
N ILE A 127 8.56 4.64 15.21
CA ILE A 127 8.17 3.24 15.41
C ILE A 127 8.13 2.52 14.06
N LEU A 128 7.51 3.12 13.05
CA LEU A 128 7.39 2.56 11.69
C LEU A 128 8.75 2.29 11.05
N LYS A 129 9.75 3.15 11.27
CA LYS A 129 11.12 2.96 10.75
C LYS A 129 11.87 1.75 11.32
N LYS A 130 11.31 1.05 12.31
CA LYS A 130 11.88 -0.19 12.86
C LYS A 130 11.46 -1.45 12.09
N TYR A 131 10.52 -1.31 11.15
CA TYR A 131 10.04 -2.38 10.28
C TYR A 131 10.85 -2.41 8.98
N ASP A 132 10.94 -3.58 8.35
CA ASP A 132 11.65 -3.78 7.09
C ASP A 132 10.98 -3.03 5.92
N GLY A 133 9.67 -2.83 6.03
CA GLY A 133 8.89 -1.96 5.15
C GLY A 133 7.68 -1.38 5.88
N TRP A 134 7.22 -0.21 5.43
CA TRP A 134 6.02 0.39 5.97
C TRP A 134 5.38 1.37 4.99
N PHE A 135 4.07 1.61 5.15
CA PHE A 135 3.35 2.60 4.37
C PHE A 135 2.15 3.17 5.13
N ILE A 136 1.72 4.36 4.70
CA ILE A 136 0.54 5.06 5.24
C ILE A 136 -0.64 4.89 4.28
N VAL A 137 -1.81 4.63 4.83
CA VAL A 137 -3.07 4.57 4.10
C VAL A 137 -3.96 5.72 4.52
N VAL A 138 -4.25 6.62 3.59
CA VAL A 138 -5.17 7.72 3.84
C VAL A 138 -6.59 7.36 3.39
N ALA A 139 -7.57 7.66 4.23
CA ALA A 139 -8.98 7.40 3.92
C ALA A 139 -9.54 8.37 2.85
N LYS A 140 -8.98 9.59 2.75
CA LYS A 140 -9.40 10.60 1.77
C LYS A 140 -8.23 10.99 0.87
N SER A 141 -8.48 11.09 -0.43
CA SER A 141 -7.47 11.45 -1.43
C SER A 141 -6.85 12.84 -1.20
N GLN A 142 -7.63 13.79 -0.67
CA GLN A 142 -7.17 15.14 -0.34
C GLN A 142 -6.02 15.15 0.70
N ASP A 143 -5.92 14.12 1.54
CA ASP A 143 -4.90 14.01 2.57
C ASP A 143 -3.62 13.36 2.05
N LEU A 144 -3.64 12.77 0.84
CA LEU A 144 -2.50 12.07 0.24
C LEU A 144 -1.25 12.95 0.18
N LYS A 145 -1.34 14.14 -0.43
CA LYS A 145 -0.21 15.06 -0.57
C LYS A 145 0.39 15.46 0.78
N HIS A 146 -0.44 15.52 1.80
CA HIS A 146 -0.01 15.89 3.14
C HIS A 146 0.83 14.79 3.77
N TYR A 147 0.38 13.53 3.70
CA TYR A 147 1.11 12.42 4.32
C TYR A 147 2.29 11.90 3.48
N GLN A 148 2.33 12.18 2.19
CA GLN A 148 3.47 11.83 1.32
C GLN A 148 4.81 12.42 1.78
N GLY A 149 4.81 13.54 2.52
CA GLY A 149 6.03 14.09 3.10
C GLY A 149 6.65 13.23 4.22
N TYR A 150 5.87 12.30 4.78
CA TYR A 150 6.32 11.42 5.86
C TYR A 150 6.88 10.09 5.33
N GLY A 151 6.34 9.57 4.23
CA GLY A 151 6.79 8.34 3.58
C GLY A 151 5.83 7.79 2.53
N PRO A 152 6.01 6.53 2.10
CA PRO A 152 5.14 5.88 1.13
C PRO A 152 3.68 5.94 1.58
N THR A 153 2.85 6.67 0.83
CA THR A 153 1.46 6.95 1.20
C THR A 153 0.55 6.60 0.04
N PHE A 154 -0.55 5.91 0.36
CA PHE A 154 -1.49 5.39 -0.62
C PHE A 154 -2.93 5.71 -0.23
N THR A 155 -3.77 5.90 -1.24
CA THR A 155 -5.22 5.95 -1.05
C THR A 155 -5.78 4.54 -0.96
N ARG A 156 -6.94 4.41 -0.30
CA ARG A 156 -7.68 3.16 -0.14
C ARG A 156 -7.79 2.30 -1.42
N THR A 157 -7.94 2.92 -2.60
CA THR A 157 -8.04 2.23 -3.88
C THR A 157 -6.80 1.48 -4.37
N LYS A 158 -5.62 1.84 -3.86
CA LYS A 158 -4.38 1.20 -4.28
C LYS A 158 -3.97 0.04 -3.37
N ILE A 159 -4.65 -0.11 -2.24
CA ILE A 159 -4.19 -0.97 -1.15
C ILE A 159 -4.26 -2.45 -1.48
N GLN A 160 -5.32 -2.92 -2.15
CA GLN A 160 -5.41 -4.35 -2.49
C GLN A 160 -4.27 -4.80 -3.41
N ASN A 161 -3.97 -4.01 -4.45
CA ASN A 161 -2.85 -4.31 -5.33
C ASN A 161 -1.52 -4.24 -4.58
N LEU A 162 -1.32 -3.20 -3.78
CA LEU A 162 -0.09 -3.04 -2.98
C LEU A 162 0.14 -4.22 -2.03
N ILE A 163 -0.89 -4.66 -1.30
CA ILE A 163 -0.80 -5.84 -0.42
C ILE A 163 -0.45 -7.07 -1.24
N ALA A 164 -1.13 -7.29 -2.37
CA ALA A 164 -0.86 -8.45 -3.23
C ALA A 164 0.60 -8.50 -3.72
N GLU A 165 1.26 -7.36 -3.97
CA GLU A 165 2.68 -7.34 -4.35
C GLU A 165 3.61 -7.94 -3.28
N TYR A 166 3.32 -7.78 -1.99
CA TYR A 166 4.11 -8.37 -0.90
C TYR A 166 4.02 -9.90 -0.83
N PHE A 167 3.07 -10.49 -1.55
CA PHE A 167 2.85 -11.93 -1.59
C PHE A 167 3.08 -12.53 -2.98
N LYS A 168 3.73 -11.79 -3.89
CA LYS A 168 4.23 -12.35 -5.14
C LYS A 168 5.62 -12.95 -4.92
N PRO A 169 5.92 -14.12 -5.51
CA PRO A 169 7.29 -14.62 -5.52
C PRO A 169 8.18 -13.59 -6.23
N GLU A 170 9.40 -13.38 -5.72
CA GLU A 170 10.37 -12.55 -6.43
C GLU A 170 10.54 -13.11 -7.85
N PRO A 171 10.58 -12.25 -8.88
CA PRO A 171 10.92 -12.69 -10.21
C PRO A 171 12.28 -13.38 -10.11
N GLN A 172 12.31 -14.69 -10.38
CA GLN A 172 13.59 -15.40 -10.49
C GLN A 172 14.42 -14.63 -11.53
N PRO A 173 15.68 -14.27 -11.23
CA PRO A 173 16.51 -13.56 -12.19
C PRO A 173 16.45 -14.36 -13.49
N GLU A 174 16.01 -13.71 -14.57
CA GLU A 174 15.89 -14.40 -15.86
C GLU A 174 17.19 -15.13 -16.10
N PRO A 175 17.15 -16.44 -16.43
CA PRO A 175 18.36 -17.21 -16.64
C PRO A 175 19.17 -16.43 -17.68
N LYS A 176 20.32 -15.88 -17.26
CA LYS A 176 21.15 -15.03 -18.11
C LYS A 176 21.26 -15.75 -19.44
N THR A 177 20.59 -15.24 -20.46
CA THR A 177 20.62 -15.85 -21.79
C THR A 177 22.10 -15.95 -22.10
N LYS A 178 22.58 -17.18 -22.33
CA LYS A 178 23.98 -17.39 -22.72
C LYS A 178 24.28 -16.33 -23.76
N PRO A 179 25.34 -15.51 -23.59
CA PRO A 179 25.61 -14.42 -24.50
C PRO A 179 25.50 -14.98 -25.91
N GLN A 180 24.58 -14.40 -26.70
CA GLN A 180 24.42 -14.84 -28.07
C GLN A 180 25.82 -14.79 -28.69
N PRO A 181 26.25 -15.86 -29.39
CA PRO A 181 27.54 -15.83 -30.05
C PRO A 181 27.60 -14.54 -30.86
N LEU A 182 28.63 -13.72 -30.58
CA LEU A 182 28.86 -12.48 -31.31
C LEU A 182 28.69 -12.79 -32.80
N PRO A 183 27.86 -12.02 -33.53
CA PRO A 183 27.74 -12.21 -34.96
C PRO A 183 29.15 -12.20 -35.52
N LYS A 184 29.52 -13.28 -36.25
CA LYS A 184 30.84 -13.37 -36.86
C LYS A 184 31.07 -12.05 -37.60
N PRO A 185 32.19 -11.35 -37.34
CA PRO A 185 32.47 -10.11 -38.03
C PRO A 185 32.34 -10.41 -39.52
N LYS A 186 31.43 -9.70 -40.19
CA LYS A 186 31.39 -9.73 -41.65
C LYS A 186 32.78 -9.28 -42.08
N THR A 187 33.52 -10.16 -42.75
CA THR A 187 34.77 -9.80 -43.41
C THR A 187 34.40 -8.82 -44.52
N GLU A 188 34.30 -7.55 -44.16
CA GLU A 188 34.30 -6.49 -45.16
C GLU A 188 35.73 -6.40 -45.71
N PRO A 189 35.90 -6.30 -47.04
CA PRO A 189 37.21 -6.12 -47.64
C PRO A 189 37.84 -4.86 -47.06
N TYR A 190 39.02 -5.02 -46.47
CA TYR A 190 39.80 -3.96 -45.85
C TYR A 190 40.17 -2.92 -46.91
N THR A 191 39.38 -1.85 -47.04
CA THR A 191 39.77 -0.70 -47.85
C THR A 191 40.64 0.20 -46.97
N ASN A 192 41.93 0.25 -47.30
CA ASN A 192 42.87 1.19 -46.68
C ASN A 192 42.40 2.62 -46.95
N SER A 193 41.67 3.20 -46.00
CA SER A 193 41.30 4.61 -46.03
C SER A 193 41.91 5.30 -44.82
N SER A 194 43.09 5.88 -45.05
CA SER A 194 43.83 6.67 -44.06
C SER A 194 43.16 8.04 -43.87
N TYR A 195 42.07 8.08 -43.13
CA TYR A 195 41.54 9.35 -42.65
C TYR A 195 42.20 9.71 -41.32
N LEU A 196 43.13 10.67 -41.39
CA LEU A 196 43.63 11.44 -40.26
C LEU A 196 42.44 12.15 -39.59
N TYR A 197 41.97 11.61 -38.47
CA TYR A 197 41.02 12.31 -37.61
C TYR A 197 41.74 13.46 -36.89
N GLN A 198 41.48 14.69 -37.35
CA GLN A 198 41.76 15.88 -36.55
C GLN A 198 40.72 15.94 -35.41
N GLN A 199 41.20 15.82 -34.18
CA GLN A 199 40.39 15.98 -32.98
C GLN A 199 39.91 17.44 -32.91
N PRO A 200 38.59 17.71 -32.77
CA PRO A 200 38.11 19.07 -32.58
C PRO A 200 38.56 19.59 -31.21
N ILE A 201 39.17 20.78 -31.23
CA ILE A 201 39.57 21.51 -30.03
C ILE A 201 38.29 21.97 -29.33
N ILE A 202 37.97 21.41 -28.17
CA ILE A 202 36.82 21.80 -27.36
C ILE A 202 37.20 23.08 -26.58
N PRO A 203 36.50 24.21 -26.78
CA PRO A 203 36.76 25.42 -26.01
C PRO A 203 36.31 25.25 -24.56
N ILE A 204 37.22 25.55 -23.63
CA ILE A 204 36.97 25.51 -22.18
C ILE A 204 36.25 26.80 -21.78
N ASP A 205 34.96 26.71 -21.44
CA ASP A 205 34.21 27.82 -20.84
C ASP A 205 34.65 28.04 -19.39
N LYS A 206 35.32 29.17 -19.14
CA LYS A 206 35.82 29.57 -17.81
C LYS A 206 34.84 30.44 -17.02
N SER A 207 33.61 30.62 -17.48
CA SER A 207 32.64 31.48 -16.80
C SER A 207 31.74 30.67 -15.88
N LYS A 208 32.02 30.69 -14.57
CA LYS A 208 31.05 30.74 -13.43
C LYS A 208 31.62 30.09 -12.16
N THR A 209 32.44 30.85 -11.44
CA THR A 209 32.68 30.66 -10.00
C THR A 209 32.20 31.91 -9.26
N LYS A 210 30.90 31.96 -8.92
CA LYS A 210 30.39 32.90 -7.91
C LYS A 210 30.41 32.21 -6.55
N ARG A 211 31.44 32.53 -5.75
CA ARG A 211 31.51 32.19 -4.32
C ARG A 211 30.43 32.99 -3.57
N LYS A 212 29.55 32.32 -2.84
CA LYS A 212 28.67 32.96 -1.84
C LYS A 212 29.48 33.15 -0.56
N ARG A 213 29.60 34.40 -0.10
CA ARG A 213 30.07 34.73 1.25
C ARG A 213 28.90 34.57 2.21
N TYR A 214 29.09 33.83 3.29
CA TYR A 214 28.23 33.87 4.46
C TYR A 214 28.90 34.78 5.49
N THR A 215 28.19 35.80 5.93
CA THR A 215 28.50 36.58 7.14
C THR A 215 27.88 35.87 8.33
N LEU A 216 28.69 35.71 9.38
CA LEU A 216 28.34 35.17 10.70
C LEU A 216 27.39 36.08 11.46
#